data_AF-A0A2M7F5N6-F1
#
_entry.id   AF-A0A2M7F5N6-F1
#
_cell.length_a   1.000
_cell.length_b   1.000
_cell.length_c   1.000
_cell.angle_alpha   90.00
_cell.angle_beta   90.00
_cell.angle_gamma   90.00
#
_symmetry.space_group_name_H-M   'P 1'
#
loop_
_entity.id
_entity.type
_entity.pdbx_description
1 polymer ?
#
loop_
_entity_poly.entity_id
_entity_poly.type
_entity_poly.pdbx_seq_one_letter_code
_entity_poly.pdbx_strand_id
1 'polypeptide(L)'
;MKGARGDRATPGEIRRSQNWIGPPGCTLNEAAYVPPPVEEMKEALSTWEKHLHSDPDEPLLIQCALTHYQFEAIHPFLDGNGRIGRLIITFFLYEKGYLTQPLLYLSAFFDRHREEYYDRLLAVSQKGNWHAWIEFFLHGVITQSKDAITDAKKILELHAEYQNILEKTRKIPESAHRLIDEIFVNPVISVSGLSKKWNMPFNSVKTGVARLTDMGILNEVTEKKRNKLFIAPRLMKLLTSTDEEK
;
A
#
# COMPACT_ATOMS: atom_id res chain seq x y z
N MET A 1 8.41 16.68 12.85
CA MET A 1 7.90 17.36 11.63
C MET A 1 6.87 18.38 12.07
N LYS A 2 7.17 19.68 12.04
CA LYS A 2 6.18 20.72 12.39
C LYS A 2 5.12 20.83 11.29
N GLY A 3 3.84 20.84 11.66
CA GLY A 3 2.72 21.13 10.76
C GLY A 3 2.00 19.93 10.11
N ALA A 4 2.27 18.70 10.53
CA ALA A 4 1.48 17.53 10.11
C ALA A 4 0.30 17.26 11.06
N ARG A 5 -0.75 16.55 10.59
CA ARG A 5 -1.73 15.90 11.50
C ARG A 5 -0.93 15.05 12.51
N GLY A 6 -1.08 15.33 13.80
CA GLY A 6 -0.32 14.64 14.86
C GLY A 6 0.92 15.39 15.38
N ASP A 7 1.06 16.70 15.15
CA ASP A 7 2.19 17.49 15.70
C ASP A 7 2.25 17.47 17.26
N ARG A 8 1.12 17.16 17.91
CA ARG A 8 1.02 16.93 19.36
C ARG A 8 1.17 15.45 19.77
N ALA A 9 1.33 14.54 18.82
CA ALA A 9 1.22 13.08 18.99
C ALA A 9 2.57 12.35 19.13
N THR A 10 3.64 13.06 19.56
CA THR A 10 4.99 12.51 19.80
C THR A 10 5.41 11.42 18.81
N PRO A 11 5.66 11.76 17.53
CA PRO A 11 5.91 10.77 16.47
C PRO A 11 7.07 9.82 16.81
N GLY A 12 6.82 8.52 16.70
CA GLY A 12 7.80 7.47 16.99
C GLY A 12 7.87 7.06 18.47
N GLU A 13 7.14 7.73 19.36
CA GLU A 13 7.06 7.36 20.77
C GLU A 13 5.76 6.63 21.09
N ILE A 14 5.85 5.59 21.93
CA ILE A 14 4.70 4.97 22.57
C ILE A 14 4.02 6.02 23.48
N ARG A 15 2.69 6.02 23.51
CA ARG A 15 1.91 6.99 24.29
C ARG A 15 2.20 6.89 25.78
N ARG A 16 2.19 8.04 26.44
CA ARG A 16 2.35 8.18 27.90
C ARG A 16 1.05 8.58 28.61
N SER A 17 -0.03 8.70 27.85
CA SER A 17 -1.37 9.06 28.32
C SER A 17 -2.42 8.12 27.76
N GLN A 18 -3.60 8.10 28.37
CA GLN A 18 -4.73 7.34 27.88
C GLN A 18 -5.24 7.93 26.56
N ASN A 19 -5.46 7.06 25.57
CA ASN A 19 -6.21 7.37 24.35
C ASN A 19 -7.52 6.57 24.34
N TRP A 20 -8.39 6.85 23.38
CA TRP A 20 -9.65 6.14 23.18
C TRP A 20 -10.04 6.19 21.71
N ILE A 21 -10.88 5.24 21.29
CA ILE A 21 -11.35 5.09 19.92
C ILE A 21 -12.84 5.40 19.90
N GLY A 22 -13.23 6.35 19.06
CA GLY A 22 -14.62 6.75 18.90
C GLY A 22 -14.77 7.89 17.88
N PRO A 23 -15.98 8.42 17.72
CA PRO A 23 -16.25 9.55 16.83
C PRO A 23 -15.34 10.75 17.10
N PRO A 24 -15.02 11.58 16.09
CA PRO A 24 -14.20 12.77 16.30
C PRO A 24 -14.77 13.67 17.40
N GLY A 25 -13.93 14.01 18.38
CA GLY A 25 -14.31 14.88 19.50
C GLY A 25 -15.05 14.19 20.65
N CYS A 26 -15.27 12.87 20.59
CA CYS A 26 -15.88 12.15 21.70
C CYS A 26 -15.01 12.19 22.96
N THR A 27 -15.66 12.17 24.11
CA THR A 27 -15.01 11.99 25.41
C THR A 27 -14.76 10.51 25.70
N LEU A 28 -13.97 10.23 26.74
CA LEU A 28 -13.72 8.86 27.18
C LEU A 28 -15.02 8.08 27.48
N ASN A 29 -16.05 8.75 28.01
CA ASN A 29 -17.33 8.12 28.36
C ASN A 29 -18.19 7.78 27.14
N GLU A 30 -17.91 8.40 26.00
CA GLU A 30 -18.62 8.20 24.73
C GLU A 30 -17.80 7.35 23.75
N ALA A 31 -16.62 6.88 24.18
CA ALA A 31 -15.74 6.09 23.37
C ALA A 31 -16.36 4.73 23.05
N ALA A 32 -16.23 4.29 21.79
CA ALA A 32 -16.64 2.95 21.38
C ALA A 32 -15.71 1.88 21.98
N TYR A 33 -14.44 2.24 22.17
CA TYR A 33 -13.44 1.37 22.78
C TYR A 33 -12.37 2.18 23.53
N VAL A 34 -12.00 1.70 24.71
CA VAL A 34 -10.92 2.27 25.52
C VAL A 34 -9.78 1.24 25.58
N PRO A 35 -8.64 1.51 24.92
CA PRO A 35 -7.45 0.66 24.98
C PRO A 35 -6.89 0.53 26.40
N PRO A 36 -6.01 -0.45 26.68
CA PRO A 36 -5.44 -0.66 28.01
C PRO A 36 -4.80 0.61 28.61
N PRO A 37 -4.84 0.80 29.94
CA PRO A 37 -4.02 1.80 30.63
C PRO A 37 -2.54 1.69 30.26
N VAL A 38 -1.77 2.78 30.44
CA VAL A 38 -0.38 2.87 29.96
C VAL A 38 0.52 1.76 30.50
N GLU A 39 0.38 1.34 31.76
CA GLU A 39 1.21 0.26 32.31
C GLU A 39 0.82 -1.11 31.72
N GLU A 40 -0.47 -1.42 31.66
CA GLU A 40 -0.99 -2.66 31.05
C GLU A 40 -0.69 -2.74 29.55
N MET A 41 -0.68 -1.60 28.85
CA MET A 41 -0.28 -1.51 27.45
C MET A 41 1.17 -1.94 27.25
N LYS A 42 2.10 -1.58 28.15
CA LYS A 42 3.51 -2.01 28.03
C LYS A 42 3.64 -3.52 28.18
N GLU A 43 2.90 -4.11 29.12
CA GLU A 43 2.85 -5.56 29.31
C GLU A 43 2.25 -6.24 28.07
N ALA A 44 1.14 -5.72 27.55
CA ALA A 44 0.48 -6.23 26.36
C ALA A 44 1.39 -6.13 25.12
N LEU A 45 2.15 -5.04 24.95
CA LEU A 45 3.14 -4.90 23.88
C LEU A 45 4.26 -5.92 24.01
N SER A 46 4.76 -6.16 25.22
CA SER A 46 5.80 -7.19 25.44
C SER A 46 5.30 -8.59 25.09
N THR A 47 4.06 -8.92 25.46
CA THR A 47 3.44 -10.21 25.10
C THR A 47 3.20 -10.31 23.60
N TRP A 48 2.71 -9.23 22.98
CA TRP A 48 2.48 -9.14 21.54
C TRP A 48 3.78 -9.33 20.74
N GLU A 49 4.87 -8.67 21.14
CA GLU A 49 6.19 -8.82 20.50
C GLU A 49 6.71 -10.26 20.60
N LYS A 50 6.58 -10.90 21.76
CA LYS A 50 6.97 -12.31 21.93
C LYS A 50 6.16 -13.24 21.02
N HIS A 51 4.85 -13.01 20.91
CA HIS A 51 3.99 -13.78 20.02
C HIS A 51 4.31 -13.54 18.54
N LEU A 52 4.64 -12.31 18.14
CA LEU A 52 5.08 -11.97 16.78
C LEU A 52 6.31 -12.79 16.37
N HIS A 53 7.25 -12.97 17.30
CA HIS A 53 8.50 -13.70 17.06
C HIS A 53 8.42 -15.20 17.31
N SER A 54 7.33 -15.72 17.87
CA SER A 54 7.21 -17.15 18.11
C SER A 54 7.07 -17.92 16.80
N ASP A 55 7.44 -19.20 16.85
CA ASP A 55 6.95 -20.16 15.88
C ASP A 55 5.42 -20.26 16.07
N PRO A 56 4.65 -20.33 14.97
CA PRO A 56 3.21 -20.35 15.09
C PRO A 56 2.71 -21.73 15.53
N ASP A 57 1.84 -21.76 16.54
CA ASP A 57 1.06 -22.95 16.87
C ASP A 57 -0.09 -23.16 15.87
N GLU A 58 -0.50 -22.08 15.18
CA GLU A 58 -1.57 -22.02 14.18
C GLU A 58 -1.05 -21.82 12.73
N PRO A 59 -1.90 -21.93 11.70
CA PRO A 59 -1.54 -21.45 10.37
C PRO A 59 -1.09 -19.98 10.38
N LEU A 60 -0.01 -19.64 9.66
CA LEU A 60 0.63 -18.32 9.71
C LEU A 60 -0.32 -17.13 9.43
N LEU A 61 -1.29 -17.30 8.53
CA LEU A 61 -2.29 -16.26 8.25
C LEU A 61 -3.21 -15.99 9.45
N ILE A 62 -3.46 -17.01 10.29
CA ILE A 62 -4.21 -16.84 11.53
C ILE A 62 -3.37 -16.08 12.55
N GLN A 63 -2.09 -16.45 12.75
CA GLN A 63 -1.17 -15.69 13.60
C GLN A 63 -1.10 -14.22 13.17
N CYS A 64 -1.07 -13.95 11.86
CA CYS A 64 -1.10 -12.60 11.30
C CYS A 64 -2.39 -11.86 11.65
N ALA A 65 -3.57 -12.51 11.52
CA ALA A 65 -4.86 -11.92 11.88
C ALA A 65 -4.95 -11.59 13.37
N LEU A 66 -4.44 -12.49 14.24
CA LEU A 66 -4.38 -12.31 15.69
C LEU A 66 -3.45 -11.14 16.05
N THR A 67 -2.25 -11.13 15.47
CA THR A 67 -1.25 -10.09 15.65
C THR A 67 -1.77 -8.71 15.26
N HIS A 68 -2.45 -8.62 14.11
CA HIS A 68 -3.03 -7.37 13.64
C HIS A 68 -4.12 -6.87 14.59
N TYR A 69 -5.08 -7.72 14.95
CA TYR A 69 -6.12 -7.36 15.93
C TYR A 69 -5.50 -6.87 17.25
N GLN A 70 -4.55 -7.63 17.79
CA GLN A 70 -3.98 -7.33 19.11
C GLN A 70 -3.26 -5.99 19.11
N PHE A 71 -2.54 -5.66 18.03
CA PHE A 71 -1.90 -4.35 17.88
C PHE A 71 -2.92 -3.19 17.86
N GLU A 72 -4.02 -3.34 17.11
CA GLU A 72 -5.09 -2.34 17.05
C GLU A 72 -5.77 -2.15 18.42
N ALA A 73 -5.98 -3.25 19.15
CA ALA A 73 -6.59 -3.27 20.49
C ALA A 73 -5.70 -2.65 21.57
N ILE A 74 -4.37 -2.82 21.48
CA ILE A 74 -3.39 -2.18 22.38
C ILE A 74 -3.32 -0.67 22.13
N HIS A 75 -3.42 -0.27 20.85
CA HIS A 75 -3.42 1.12 20.39
C HIS A 75 -2.27 1.96 20.97
N PRO A 76 -1.00 1.59 20.72
CA PRO A 76 0.15 2.09 21.47
C PRO A 76 0.57 3.54 21.15
N PHE A 77 0.07 4.13 20.06
CA PHE A 77 0.43 5.48 19.63
C PHE A 77 -0.72 6.47 19.85
N LEU A 78 -0.41 7.76 19.90
CA LEU A 78 -1.44 8.82 19.96
C LEU A 78 -2.13 9.06 18.60
N ASP A 79 -1.45 8.78 17.50
CA ASP A 79 -2.00 8.74 16.14
C ASP A 79 -1.21 7.72 15.31
N GLY A 80 -1.83 7.20 14.25
CA GLY A 80 -1.16 6.33 13.28
C GLY A 80 -1.28 4.85 13.55
N ASN A 81 -1.94 4.42 14.64
CA ASN A 81 -2.13 3.00 14.98
C ASN A 81 -2.66 2.20 13.78
N GLY A 82 -3.80 2.59 13.20
CA GLY A 82 -4.35 1.90 12.03
C GLY A 82 -3.41 1.80 10.83
N ARG A 83 -2.55 2.82 10.61
CA ARG A 83 -1.57 2.80 9.50
C ARG A 83 -0.44 1.81 9.79
N ILE A 84 0.07 1.81 11.01
CA ILE A 84 1.13 0.89 11.46
C ILE A 84 0.61 -0.53 11.55
N GLY A 85 -0.57 -0.75 12.12
CA GLY A 85 -1.19 -2.07 12.24
C GLY A 85 -1.42 -2.74 10.89
N ARG A 86 -1.85 -1.98 9.87
CA ARG A 86 -1.95 -2.50 8.50
C ARG A 86 -0.60 -2.75 7.84
N LEU A 87 0.41 -1.93 8.13
CA LEU A 87 1.78 -2.14 7.62
C LEU A 87 2.41 -3.42 8.20
N ILE A 88 2.15 -3.69 9.48
CA ILE A 88 2.63 -4.89 10.18
C ILE A 88 2.17 -6.17 9.46
N ILE A 89 0.95 -6.22 8.91
CA ILE A 89 0.46 -7.39 8.16
C ILE A 89 1.44 -7.78 7.04
N THR A 90 1.73 -6.83 6.15
CA THR A 90 2.56 -7.10 4.97
C THR A 90 4.00 -7.41 5.36
N PHE A 91 4.55 -6.71 6.35
CA PHE A 91 5.91 -6.94 6.82
C PHE A 91 6.06 -8.25 7.58
N PHE A 92 5.08 -8.63 8.39
CA PHE A 92 5.06 -9.91 9.07
C PHE A 92 5.08 -11.07 8.08
N LEU A 93 4.22 -11.04 7.05
CA LEU A 93 4.18 -12.10 6.04
C LEU A 93 5.46 -12.14 5.18
N TYR A 94 6.11 -11.00 4.95
CA TYR A 94 7.40 -10.92 4.27
C TYR A 94 8.55 -11.48 5.13
N GLU A 95 8.61 -11.09 6.41
CA GLU A 95 9.63 -11.54 7.36
C GLU A 95 9.56 -13.05 7.59
N LYS A 96 8.34 -13.61 7.70
CA LYS A 96 8.10 -15.05 7.84
C LYS A 96 8.25 -15.83 6.52
N GLY A 97 8.65 -15.17 5.43
CA GLY A 97 8.90 -15.80 4.12
C GLY A 97 7.65 -16.27 3.37
N TYR A 98 6.46 -15.89 3.81
CA TYR A 98 5.20 -16.22 3.12
C TYR A 98 5.03 -15.39 1.85
N LEU A 99 5.56 -14.17 1.86
CA LEU A 99 5.68 -13.31 0.69
C LEU A 99 7.15 -13.14 0.33
N THR A 100 7.48 -13.22 -0.97
CA THR A 100 8.82 -12.92 -1.48
C THR A 100 9.06 -11.42 -1.67
N GLN A 101 8.00 -10.63 -1.70
CA GLN A 101 8.00 -9.17 -1.75
C GLN A 101 6.77 -8.62 -1.01
N PRO A 102 6.84 -7.44 -0.36
CA PRO A 102 5.75 -6.88 0.43
C PRO A 102 4.65 -6.25 -0.44
N LEU A 103 4.02 -7.04 -1.32
CA LEU A 103 3.06 -6.56 -2.34
C LEU A 103 1.59 -6.80 -1.98
N LEU A 104 1.30 -7.51 -0.91
CA LEU A 104 -0.07 -7.77 -0.49
C LEU A 104 -0.66 -6.55 0.22
N TYR A 105 -1.68 -5.92 -0.38
CA TYR A 105 -2.25 -4.65 0.08
C TYR A 105 -3.63 -4.82 0.74
N LEU A 106 -3.69 -5.39 1.96
CA LEU A 106 -4.95 -5.59 2.69
C LEU A 106 -5.73 -4.31 3.01
N SER A 107 -5.07 -3.14 2.98
CA SER A 107 -5.75 -1.88 3.30
C SER A 107 -6.87 -1.55 2.30
N ALA A 108 -6.75 -1.92 1.02
CA ALA A 108 -7.81 -1.69 0.04
C ALA A 108 -9.09 -2.45 0.41
N PHE A 109 -8.95 -3.70 0.86
CA PHE A 109 -10.10 -4.49 1.32
C PHE A 109 -10.70 -3.90 2.60
N PHE A 110 -9.89 -3.57 3.60
CA PHE A 110 -10.42 -2.96 4.83
C PHE A 110 -11.08 -1.61 4.60
N ASP A 111 -10.62 -0.80 3.63
CA ASP A 111 -11.25 0.48 3.33
C ASP A 111 -12.61 0.29 2.61
N ARG A 112 -12.70 -0.67 1.67
CA ARG A 112 -13.99 -1.05 1.05
C ARG A 112 -14.99 -1.63 2.05
N HIS A 113 -14.50 -2.33 3.06
CA HIS A 113 -15.31 -2.98 4.11
C HIS A 113 -15.13 -2.30 5.48
N ARG A 114 -15.04 -0.97 5.48
CA ARG A 114 -14.62 -0.19 6.66
C ARG A 114 -15.48 -0.41 7.90
N GLU A 115 -16.80 -0.37 7.74
CA GLU A 115 -17.74 -0.57 8.85
C GLU A 115 -17.60 -1.97 9.43
N GLU A 116 -17.66 -3.00 8.57
CA GLU A 116 -17.47 -4.39 8.99
C GLU A 116 -16.12 -4.61 9.66
N TYR A 117 -15.03 -4.04 9.14
CA TYR A 117 -13.70 -4.14 9.74
C TYR A 117 -13.72 -3.68 11.21
N TYR A 118 -14.26 -2.49 11.48
CA TYR A 118 -14.33 -1.97 12.85
C TYR A 118 -15.30 -2.77 13.73
N ASP A 119 -16.45 -3.19 13.19
CA ASP A 119 -17.42 -4.01 13.92
C ASP A 119 -16.84 -5.37 14.33
N ARG A 120 -16.07 -6.00 13.44
CA ARG A 120 -15.42 -7.29 13.72
C ARG A 120 -14.34 -7.14 14.78
N LEU A 121 -13.49 -6.10 14.71
CA LEU A 121 -12.51 -5.80 15.76
C LEU A 121 -13.21 -5.60 17.11
N LEU A 122 -14.26 -4.76 17.15
CA LEU A 122 -14.99 -4.48 18.38
C LEU A 122 -15.69 -5.73 18.95
N ALA A 123 -16.25 -6.58 18.09
CA ALA A 123 -16.88 -7.83 18.50
C ALA A 123 -15.90 -8.84 19.11
N VAL A 124 -14.63 -8.83 18.70
CA VAL A 124 -13.60 -9.60 19.39
C VAL A 124 -13.39 -9.05 20.80
N SER A 125 -13.21 -7.73 20.94
CA SER A 125 -12.98 -7.11 22.25
C SER A 125 -14.15 -7.27 23.22
N GLN A 126 -15.39 -7.22 22.73
CA GLN A 126 -16.59 -7.27 23.58
C GLN A 126 -17.12 -8.68 23.83
N LYS A 127 -16.95 -9.59 22.87
CA LYS A 127 -17.64 -10.90 22.86
C LYS A 127 -16.71 -12.08 22.58
N GLY A 128 -15.41 -11.85 22.38
CA GLY A 128 -14.46 -12.89 22.01
C GLY A 128 -14.75 -13.54 20.66
N ASN A 129 -15.39 -12.82 19.73
CA ASN A 129 -15.82 -13.36 18.43
C ASN A 129 -14.65 -13.49 17.42
N TRP A 130 -13.64 -14.28 17.78
CA TRP A 130 -12.44 -14.50 16.98
C TRP A 130 -12.73 -15.17 15.64
N HIS A 131 -13.69 -16.09 15.60
CA HIS A 131 -14.02 -16.82 14.39
C HIS A 131 -14.43 -15.87 13.25
N ALA A 132 -15.36 -14.96 13.51
CA ALA A 132 -15.82 -14.00 12.50
C ALA A 132 -14.73 -13.02 12.07
N TRP A 133 -13.84 -12.63 12.99
CA TRP A 133 -12.68 -11.78 12.66
C TRP A 133 -11.69 -12.50 11.73
N ILE A 134 -11.30 -13.72 12.10
CA ILE A 134 -10.35 -14.52 11.32
C ILE A 134 -10.93 -14.82 9.93
N GLU A 135 -12.21 -15.19 9.87
CA GLU A 135 -12.91 -15.41 8.60
C GLU A 135 -12.90 -14.15 7.72
N PHE A 136 -13.27 -12.99 8.25
CA PHE A 136 -13.22 -11.72 7.53
C PHE A 136 -11.81 -11.38 7.02
N PHE A 137 -10.81 -11.55 7.88
CA PHE A 137 -9.41 -11.29 7.55
C PHE A 137 -8.93 -12.19 6.40
N LEU A 138 -9.23 -13.50 6.46
CA LEU A 138 -8.85 -14.46 5.43
C LEU A 138 -9.56 -14.20 4.10
N HIS A 139 -10.83 -13.80 4.12
CA HIS A 139 -11.53 -13.32 2.92
C HIS A 139 -10.83 -12.10 2.31
N GLY A 140 -10.35 -11.17 3.14
CA GLY A 140 -9.53 -10.04 2.69
C GLY A 140 -8.24 -10.47 2.01
N VAL A 141 -7.51 -11.43 2.61
CA VAL A 141 -6.29 -12.00 2.01
C VAL A 141 -6.59 -12.64 0.65
N ILE A 142 -7.64 -13.46 0.55
CA ILE A 142 -8.03 -14.13 -0.70
C ILE A 142 -8.36 -13.11 -1.77
N THR A 143 -9.16 -12.09 -1.43
CA THR A 143 -9.59 -11.06 -2.37
C THR A 143 -8.39 -10.27 -2.88
N GLN A 144 -7.57 -9.74 -1.99
CA GLN A 144 -6.40 -8.95 -2.38
C GLN A 144 -5.33 -9.75 -3.13
N SER A 145 -5.18 -11.04 -2.83
CA SER A 145 -4.28 -11.90 -3.59
C SER A 145 -4.77 -12.10 -5.04
N LYS A 146 -6.09 -12.26 -5.23
CA LYS A 146 -6.69 -12.39 -6.57
C LYS A 146 -6.60 -11.08 -7.35
N ASP A 147 -6.88 -9.95 -6.69
CA ASP A 147 -6.75 -8.60 -7.27
C ASP A 147 -5.30 -8.39 -7.74
N ALA A 148 -4.31 -8.63 -6.88
CA ALA A 148 -2.90 -8.49 -7.20
C ALA A 148 -2.44 -9.37 -8.38
N ILE A 149 -2.88 -10.64 -8.45
CA ILE A 149 -2.57 -11.53 -9.58
C ILE A 149 -3.19 -10.99 -10.87
N THR A 150 -4.43 -10.51 -10.80
CA THR A 150 -5.17 -9.99 -11.95
C THR A 150 -4.49 -8.73 -12.49
N ASP A 151 -4.10 -7.81 -11.62
CA ASP A 151 -3.47 -6.56 -12.03
C ASP A 151 -2.05 -6.79 -12.56
N ALA A 152 -1.28 -7.69 -11.95
CA ALA A 152 0.01 -8.10 -12.49
C ALA A 152 -0.11 -8.64 -13.92
N LYS A 153 -1.12 -9.47 -14.21
CA LYS A 153 -1.38 -9.97 -15.56
C LYS A 153 -1.70 -8.84 -16.54
N LYS A 154 -2.64 -7.94 -16.19
CA LYS A 154 -2.98 -6.79 -17.03
C LYS A 154 -1.76 -5.91 -17.35
N ILE A 155 -0.89 -5.70 -16.36
CA ILE A 155 0.35 -4.91 -16.52
C ILE A 155 1.31 -5.62 -17.48
N LEU A 156 1.53 -6.93 -17.32
CA LEU A 156 2.41 -7.71 -18.19
C LEU A 156 1.87 -7.79 -19.63
N GLU A 157 0.56 -7.96 -19.80
CA GLU A 157 -0.10 -7.93 -21.10
C GLU A 157 0.08 -6.57 -21.79
N LEU A 158 -0.07 -5.46 -21.06
CA LEU A 158 0.17 -4.12 -21.60
C LEU A 158 1.64 -3.91 -21.99
N HIS A 159 2.59 -4.43 -21.19
CA HIS A 159 4.01 -4.36 -21.50
C HIS A 159 4.33 -5.12 -22.79
N ALA A 160 3.83 -6.35 -22.93
CA ALA A 160 4.00 -7.17 -24.13
C ALA A 160 3.31 -6.54 -25.36
N GLU A 161 2.17 -5.88 -25.19
CA GLU A 161 1.50 -5.14 -26.24
C GLU A 161 2.39 -3.99 -26.75
N TYR A 162 2.94 -3.19 -25.85
CA TYR A 162 3.83 -2.08 -26.21
C TYR A 162 5.10 -2.55 -26.91
N GLN A 163 5.73 -3.62 -26.42
CA GLN A 163 6.89 -4.21 -27.10
C GLN A 163 6.54 -4.65 -28.54
N ASN A 164 5.42 -5.35 -28.72
CA ASN A 164 4.93 -5.76 -30.04
C ASN A 164 4.66 -4.58 -31.00
N ILE A 165 4.10 -3.49 -30.49
CA ILE A 165 3.86 -2.27 -31.28
C ILE A 165 5.20 -1.71 -31.78
N LEU A 166 6.22 -1.66 -30.92
CA LEU A 166 7.55 -1.14 -31.29
C LEU A 166 8.23 -2.04 -32.32
N GLU A 167 8.20 -3.36 -32.15
CA GLU A 167 8.79 -4.31 -33.10
C GLU A 167 8.19 -4.22 -34.51
N LYS A 168 6.88 -3.99 -34.60
CA LYS A 168 6.18 -3.84 -35.89
C LYS A 168 6.36 -2.45 -36.52
N THR A 169 6.84 -1.48 -35.75
CA THR A 169 7.01 -0.11 -36.23
C THR A 169 8.40 0.09 -36.84
N ARG A 170 8.47 0.47 -38.11
CA ARG A 170 9.75 0.77 -38.76
C ARG A 170 10.38 2.05 -38.17
N LYS A 171 11.71 2.05 -38.06
CA LYS A 171 12.53 3.21 -37.63
C LYS A 171 12.18 3.72 -36.23
N ILE A 172 12.11 2.84 -35.23
CA ILE A 172 12.00 3.22 -33.83
C ILE A 172 13.38 3.62 -33.27
N PRO A 173 13.53 4.77 -32.60
CA PRO A 173 14.77 5.13 -31.92
C PRO A 173 15.11 4.14 -30.80
N GLU A 174 16.40 3.85 -30.58
CA GLU A 174 16.87 3.03 -29.44
C GLU A 174 16.36 3.56 -28.09
N SER A 175 16.26 4.89 -27.94
CA SER A 175 15.70 5.50 -26.73
C SER A 175 14.22 5.15 -26.51
N ALA A 176 13.43 4.89 -27.55
CA ALA A 176 12.04 4.46 -27.41
C ALA A 176 11.93 2.99 -26.95
N HIS A 177 12.83 2.11 -27.39
CA HIS A 177 12.88 0.73 -26.85
C HIS A 177 13.19 0.74 -25.35
N ARG A 178 14.24 1.47 -24.93
CA ARG A 178 14.59 1.62 -23.51
C ARG A 178 13.49 2.28 -22.68
N LEU A 179 12.76 3.22 -23.27
CA LEU A 179 11.65 3.89 -22.61
C LEU A 179 10.52 2.93 -22.23
N ILE A 180 10.23 1.90 -23.05
CA ILE A 180 9.13 0.97 -22.74
C ILE A 180 9.40 0.21 -21.45
N ASP A 181 10.60 -0.32 -21.22
CA ASP A 181 10.87 -1.00 -19.96
C ASP A 181 10.90 -0.02 -18.77
N GLU A 182 11.42 1.19 -19.00
CA GLU A 182 11.50 2.22 -17.98
C GLU A 182 10.14 2.69 -17.47
N ILE A 183 9.14 2.86 -18.34
CA ILE A 183 7.82 3.36 -17.92
C ILE A 183 7.08 2.37 -17.02
N PHE A 184 7.41 1.07 -17.07
CA PHE A 184 6.87 0.06 -16.16
C PHE A 184 7.60 0.00 -14.81
N VAL A 185 8.81 0.53 -14.74
CA VAL A 185 9.54 0.73 -13.47
C VAL A 185 9.16 2.06 -12.83
N ASN A 186 9.04 3.12 -13.64
CA ASN A 186 8.64 4.45 -13.21
C ASN A 186 7.67 5.06 -14.25
N PRO A 187 6.35 5.05 -13.97
CA PRO A 187 5.34 5.49 -14.94
C PRO A 187 5.29 7.00 -15.15
N VAL A 188 6.06 7.78 -14.37
CA VAL A 188 6.18 9.23 -14.51
C VAL A 188 7.64 9.59 -14.82
N ILE A 189 7.88 10.01 -16.05
CA ILE A 189 9.22 10.28 -16.57
C ILE A 189 9.41 11.74 -16.98
N SER A 190 10.67 12.17 -17.05
CA SER A 190 11.08 13.43 -17.67
C SER A 190 12.29 13.21 -18.55
N VAL A 191 12.39 13.96 -19.66
CA VAL A 191 13.53 13.84 -20.58
C VAL A 191 14.85 14.15 -19.88
N SER A 192 14.87 15.14 -18.98
CA SER A 192 16.05 15.53 -18.22
C SER A 192 16.49 14.45 -17.22
N GLY A 193 15.53 13.82 -16.52
CA GLY A 193 15.80 12.74 -15.58
C GLY A 193 16.35 11.51 -16.29
N LEU A 194 15.74 11.12 -17.41
CA LEU A 194 16.18 9.98 -18.21
C LEU A 194 17.54 10.21 -18.89
N SER A 195 17.79 11.41 -19.41
CA SER A 195 19.10 11.77 -19.98
C SER A 195 20.23 11.59 -18.96
N LYS A 196 20.02 12.00 -17.71
CA LYS A 196 20.96 11.76 -16.61
C LYS A 196 21.07 10.28 -16.25
N LYS A 197 19.93 9.60 -16.08
CA LYS A 197 19.86 8.17 -15.68
C LYS A 197 20.60 7.28 -16.68
N TRP A 198 20.44 7.53 -17.98
CA TRP A 198 21.00 6.69 -19.04
C TRP A 198 22.33 7.18 -19.60
N ASN A 199 22.85 8.32 -19.11
CA ASN A 199 24.02 8.99 -19.67
C ASN A 199 23.90 9.20 -21.21
N MET A 200 22.71 9.61 -21.66
CA MET A 200 22.40 9.82 -23.07
C MET A 200 22.17 11.30 -23.37
N PRO A 201 22.52 11.78 -24.59
CA PRO A 201 22.25 13.16 -24.99
C PRO A 201 20.75 13.48 -24.88
N PHE A 202 20.42 14.65 -24.35
CA PHE A 202 19.04 15.09 -24.14
C PHE A 202 18.18 14.96 -25.40
N ASN A 203 18.72 15.34 -26.57
CA ASN A 203 18.01 15.25 -27.84
C ASN A 203 17.70 13.81 -28.24
N SER A 204 18.59 12.84 -27.95
CA SER A 204 18.33 11.43 -28.24
C SER A 204 17.19 10.86 -27.40
N VAL A 205 17.12 11.22 -26.11
CA VAL A 205 16.01 10.84 -25.24
C VAL A 205 14.72 11.55 -25.66
N LYS A 206 14.80 12.84 -26.00
CA LYS A 206 13.67 13.63 -26.49
C LYS A 206 13.03 13.01 -27.72
N THR A 207 13.81 12.52 -28.67
CA THR A 207 13.29 11.85 -29.88
C THR A 207 12.51 10.58 -29.53
N GLY A 208 12.99 9.79 -28.56
CA GLY A 208 12.27 8.60 -28.09
C GLY A 208 10.95 8.94 -27.42
N VAL A 209 10.97 9.92 -26.50
CA VAL A 209 9.76 10.39 -25.81
C VAL A 209 8.74 10.96 -26.79
N ALA A 210 9.18 11.80 -27.74
CA ALA A 210 8.32 12.33 -28.79
C ALA A 210 7.71 11.19 -29.62
N ARG A 211 8.51 10.19 -30.01
CA ARG A 211 8.01 9.06 -30.80
C ARG A 211 6.93 8.26 -30.06
N LEU A 212 7.13 7.96 -28.77
CA LEU A 212 6.11 7.27 -27.96
C LEU A 212 4.88 8.14 -27.70
N THR A 213 5.05 9.47 -27.67
CA THR A 213 3.93 10.42 -27.56
C THR A 213 3.10 10.43 -28.85
N ASP A 214 3.75 10.46 -30.01
CA ASP A 214 3.08 10.40 -31.32
C ASP A 214 2.28 9.08 -31.50
N MET A 215 2.72 8.01 -30.84
CA MET A 215 2.06 6.69 -30.84
C MET A 215 0.94 6.59 -29.79
N GLY A 216 0.70 7.63 -28.99
CA GLY A 216 -0.29 7.64 -27.92
C GLY A 216 0.07 6.77 -26.70
N ILE A 217 1.31 6.29 -26.62
CA ILE A 217 1.81 5.49 -25.48
C ILE A 217 2.14 6.41 -24.29
N LEU A 218 2.61 7.62 -24.56
CA LEU A 218 2.92 8.65 -23.56
C LEU A 218 2.08 9.90 -23.78
N ASN A 219 1.73 10.57 -22.68
CA ASN A 219 1.09 11.89 -22.68
C ASN A 219 1.88 12.86 -21.81
N GLU A 220 2.06 14.09 -22.28
CA GLU A 220 2.57 15.19 -21.47
C GLU A 220 1.50 15.63 -20.46
N VAL A 221 1.87 15.79 -19.18
CA VAL A 221 0.92 16.13 -18.10
C VAL A 221 1.19 17.47 -17.43
N THR A 222 2.20 18.21 -17.87
CA THR A 222 2.58 19.49 -17.27
C THR A 222 2.48 20.62 -18.27
N GLU A 223 1.91 21.76 -17.87
CA GLU A 223 1.94 23.00 -18.67
C GLU A 223 3.28 23.76 -18.57
N LYS A 224 4.29 23.18 -17.92
CA LYS A 224 5.59 23.84 -17.68
C LYS A 224 6.43 23.92 -18.96
N LYS A 225 7.06 25.08 -19.20
CA LYS A 225 8.01 25.29 -20.32
C LYS A 225 9.30 24.47 -20.20
N ARG A 226 9.70 24.09 -18.98
CA ARG A 226 10.91 23.30 -18.69
C ARG A 226 10.56 22.13 -17.79
N ASN A 227 11.34 21.05 -17.93
CA ASN A 227 11.19 19.83 -17.14
C ASN A 227 9.79 19.21 -17.24
N LYS A 228 9.30 19.08 -18.47
CA LYS A 228 8.02 18.46 -18.79
C LYS A 228 7.98 17.03 -18.26
N LEU A 229 6.84 16.66 -17.67
CA LEU A 229 6.58 15.30 -17.23
C LEU A 229 5.69 14.59 -18.25
N PHE A 230 5.98 13.31 -18.45
CA PHE A 230 5.21 12.43 -19.33
C PHE A 230 4.78 11.21 -18.53
N ILE A 231 3.56 10.75 -18.79
CA ILE A 231 3.01 9.52 -18.19
C ILE A 231 2.53 8.57 -19.27
N ALA A 232 2.49 7.28 -18.96
CA ALA A 232 1.81 6.29 -19.78
C ALA A 232 0.35 6.16 -19.32
N PRO A 233 -0.65 6.79 -19.98
CA PRO A 233 -2.01 6.90 -19.45
C PRO A 233 -2.69 5.56 -19.22
N ARG A 234 -2.50 4.57 -20.11
CA ARG A 234 -3.08 3.23 -19.95
C ARG A 234 -2.49 2.49 -18.76
N LEU A 235 -1.17 2.59 -18.56
CA LEU A 235 -0.50 1.99 -17.41
C LEU A 235 -0.93 2.71 -16.11
N MET A 236 -0.97 4.04 -16.12
CA MET A 236 -1.47 4.81 -14.98
C MET A 236 -2.90 4.41 -14.62
N LYS A 237 -3.78 4.25 -15.61
CA LYS A 237 -5.13 3.74 -15.37
C LYS A 237 -5.08 2.38 -14.68
N LEU A 238 -4.28 1.42 -15.13
CA LEU A 238 -4.16 0.12 -14.46
C LEU A 238 -3.65 0.23 -13.02
N LEU A 239 -2.71 1.14 -12.74
CA LEU A 239 -2.13 1.32 -11.41
C LEU A 239 -3.06 2.07 -10.43
N THR A 240 -3.99 2.86 -10.95
CA THR A 240 -4.89 3.70 -10.13
C THR A 240 -6.35 3.26 -10.19
N SER A 241 -6.70 2.28 -11.03
CA SER A 241 -8.06 1.73 -11.06
C SER A 241 -8.24 0.91 -9.79
N THR A 242 -8.67 1.57 -8.72
CA THR A 242 -9.45 0.89 -7.69
C THR A 242 -10.75 0.44 -8.37
N ASP A 243 -11.14 -0.82 -8.20
CA ASP A 243 -12.42 -1.37 -8.70
C ASP A 243 -13.62 -0.58 -8.12
N GLU A 244 -13.88 0.63 -8.65
CA GLU A 244 -15.06 1.46 -8.38
C GLU A 244 -16.19 1.17 -9.38
N GLU A 245 -16.03 0.18 -10.27
CA GLU A 245 -17.05 -0.20 -11.23
C GLU A 245 -17.43 -1.68 -11.08
N LYS A 246 -18.16 -2.02 -10.02
CA LYS A 246 -19.18 -3.09 -10.02
C LYS A 246 -20.36 -2.76 -9.12
#